data_AF-A0A8T3SA51-F1
#
_entry.id   AF-A0A8T3SA51-F1
#
_cell.length_a   1.000
_cell.length_b   1.000
_cell.length_c   1.000
_cell.angle_alpha   90.00
_cell.angle_beta   90.00
_cell.angle_gamma   90.00
#
_symmetry.space_group_name_H-M   'P 1'
#
loop_
_entity.id
_entity.type
_entity.pdbx_description
1 polymer ?
#
loop_
_entity_poly.entity_id
_entity_poly.type
_entity_poly.pdbx_seq_one_letter_code
_entity_poly.pdbx_strand_id
1 'polypeptide(L)' 'MTTWRSAIMIGVGFMVVGVLYLVTQGAGETMDRAGATMLIALGVAMAFGFAIILRGSRDL' A
#
# COMPACT_ATOMS: atom_id res chain seq x y z
N MET A 1 11.23 18.30 -0.93
CA MET A 1 10.77 17.39 -2.01
C MET A 1 10.97 15.89 -1.67
N THR A 2 11.82 15.53 -0.73
CA THR A 2 12.13 14.14 -0.34
C THR A 2 10.97 13.42 0.38
N THR A 3 10.18 14.12 1.19
CA THR A 3 9.12 13.52 2.00
C THR A 3 7.92 13.01 1.20
N TRP A 4 7.57 13.65 0.07
CA TRP A 4 6.48 13.18 -0.80
C TRP A 4 6.85 11.87 -1.51
N ARG A 5 8.12 11.72 -1.89
CA ARG A 5 8.64 10.47 -2.45
C ARG A 5 8.58 9.34 -1.42
N SER A 6 8.87 9.62 -0.14
CA SER A 6 8.76 8.63 0.94
C SER A 6 7.34 8.10 1.14
N ALA A 7 6.34 8.99 1.12
CA ALA A 7 4.93 8.59 1.23
C ALA A 7 4.49 7.68 0.07
N ILE A 8 4.88 8.02 -1.16
CA ILE A 8 4.60 7.20 -2.34
C ILE A 8 5.31 5.85 -2.25
N MET A 9 6.57 5.81 -1.79
CA MET A 9 7.33 4.56 -1.63
C MET A 9 6.68 3.59 -0.63
N ILE A 10 6.09 4.07 0.46
CA ILE A 10 5.40 3.21 1.44
C ILE A 10 4.14 2.60 0.82
N GLY A 11 3.33 3.42 0.14
CA GLY A 11 2.13 2.96 -0.55
C GLY A 11 2.44 1.93 -1.64
N VAL A 12 3.45 2.21 -2.47
CA VAL A 12 3.93 1.29 -3.50
C VAL A 12 4.45 0.00 -2.87
N GLY A 13 5.15 0.07 -1.74
CA GLY A 13 5.65 -1.11 -1.03
C GLY A 13 4.52 -2.08 -0.62
N PHE A 14 3.46 -1.57 0.03
CA PHE A 14 2.31 -2.41 0.39
C PHE A 14 1.55 -2.95 -0.83
N MET A 15 1.47 -2.17 -1.91
CA MET A 15 0.86 -2.63 -3.16
C MET A 15 1.66 -3.79 -3.78
N VAL A 16 3.00 -3.68 -3.81
CA VAL A 16 3.91 -4.75 -4.26
C VAL A 16 3.76 -6.00 -3.40
N VAL A 17 3.67 -5.85 -2.07
CA VAL A 17 3.45 -6.99 -1.15
C VAL A 17 2.10 -7.65 -1.42
N GLY A 18 1.03 -6.89 -1.63
CA GLY A 18 -0.29 -7.43 -1.98
C GLY A 18 -0.29 -8.21 -3.30
N VAL A 19 0.41 -7.70 -4.33
CA VAL A 19 0.57 -8.39 -5.61
C VAL A 19 1.41 -9.67 -5.46
N LEU A 20 2.53 -9.60 -4.75
CA LEU A 20 3.38 -10.77 -4.48
C LEU A 20 2.64 -11.84 -3.68
N TYR A 21 1.82 -11.45 -2.70
CA TYR A 21 0.95 -12.37 -1.97
C TYR A 21 -0.02 -13.08 -2.91
N LEU A 22 -0.69 -12.34 -3.80
CA LEU A 22 -1.60 -12.90 -4.81
C LEU A 22 -0.89 -13.87 -5.76
N VAL A 23 0.32 -13.53 -6.22
CA VAL A 23 1.14 -14.37 -7.12
C VAL A 23 1.63 -15.64 -6.43
N THR A 24 2.13 -15.54 -5.19
CA THR A 24 2.63 -16.70 -4.42
C THR A 24 1.50 -17.63 -4.00
N GLN A 25 0.32 -17.09 -3.71
CA GLN A 25 -0.83 -17.88 -3.28
C GLN A 25 -1.58 -18.54 -4.45
N GLY A 26 -1.47 -17.99 -5.67
CA GLY A 26 -1.96 -18.64 -6.89
C GLY A 26 -1.32 -19.99 -7.19
N ALA A 27 -0.23 -20.36 -6.49
CA ALA A 27 0.41 -21.67 -6.55
C ALA A 27 -0.13 -22.69 -5.51
N GLY A 28 -1.07 -22.30 -4.64
CA GLY A 28 -1.69 -23.16 -3.62
C GLY A 28 -3.18 -23.41 -3.89
N GLU A 29 -3.72 -24.52 -3.36
CA GLU A 29 -5.09 -24.98 -3.67
C GLU A 29 -6.22 -24.09 -3.10
N THR A 30 -5.92 -23.18 -2.18
CA THR A 30 -6.89 -22.24 -1.58
C THR A 30 -6.41 -20.80 -1.73
N MET A 31 -6.89 -20.13 -2.78
CA MET A 31 -6.58 -18.73 -3.04
C MET A 31 -7.39 -17.81 -2.10
N ASP A 32 -6.75 -17.31 -1.04
CA ASP A 32 -7.28 -16.30 -0.12
C ASP A 32 -7.25 -14.90 -0.77
N ARG A 33 -8.26 -14.67 -1.62
CA ARG A 33 -8.49 -13.39 -2.28
C ARG A 33 -8.79 -12.27 -1.27
N ALA A 34 -9.31 -12.59 -0.09
CA ALA A 34 -9.64 -11.62 0.94
C ALA A 34 -8.38 -11.02 1.58
N GLY A 35 -7.37 -11.85 1.88
CA GLY A 35 -6.07 -11.40 2.36
C GLY A 35 -5.36 -10.48 1.36
N ALA A 36 -5.32 -10.86 0.08
CA ALA A 36 -4.69 -10.06 -0.97
C ALA A 36 -5.36 -8.69 -1.16
N THR A 37 -6.70 -8.67 -1.19
CA THR A 37 -7.47 -7.43 -1.34
C THR A 37 -7.33 -6.51 -0.12
N MET A 38 -7.28 -7.06 1.10
CA MET A 38 -7.00 -6.27 2.30
C MET A 38 -5.61 -5.60 2.24
N LEU A 39 -4.57 -6.32 1.81
CA LEU A 39 -3.21 -5.76 1.71
C LEU A 39 -3.15 -4.60 0.72
N ILE A 40 -3.81 -4.74 -0.44
CA ILE A 40 -3.88 -3.68 -1.44
C ILE A 40 -4.67 -2.48 -0.89
N ALA A 41 -5.83 -2.70 -0.27
CA ALA A 41 -6.65 -1.65 0.31
C ALA A 41 -5.92 -0.90 1.44
N LEU A 42 -5.20 -1.62 2.30
CA LEU A 42 -4.37 -1.05 3.35
C LEU A 42 -3.25 -0.18 2.78
N GLY A 43 -2.59 -0.64 1.72
CA GLY A 43 -1.54 0.12 1.04
C GLY A 43 -2.06 1.44 0.47
N VAL A 44 -3.23 1.42 -0.17
CA VAL A 44 -3.90 2.63 -0.67
C VAL A 44 -4.28 3.58 0.48
N ALA A 45 -4.86 3.05 1.56
CA ALA A 45 -5.27 3.84 2.72
C ALA A 45 -4.06 4.53 3.39
N MET A 46 -2.95 3.81 3.56
CA MET A 46 -1.71 4.38 4.12
C MET A 46 -1.12 5.45 3.23
N ALA A 47 -1.09 5.25 1.91
CA ALA A 47 -0.61 6.25 0.96
C ALA A 47 -1.43 7.54 1.03
N PHE A 48 -2.75 7.40 1.11
CA PHE A 48 -3.68 8.52 1.21
C PHE A 48 -3.56 9.26 2.54
N GLY A 49 -3.52 8.53 3.66
CA GLY A 49 -3.31 9.11 4.99
C GLY A 49 -2.00 9.89 5.08
N PHE A 50 -0.90 9.32 4.59
CA PHE A 50 0.38 10.03 4.52
C PHE A 50 0.34 11.26 3.62
N ALA A 51 -0.36 11.20 2.48
CA ALA A 51 -0.50 12.34 1.59
C ALA A 51 -1.27 13.50 2.25
N ILE A 52 -2.30 13.20 3.04
CA ILE A 52 -3.05 14.20 3.82
C ILE A 52 -2.16 14.80 4.90
N ILE A 53 -1.47 13.97 5.69
CA ILE A 53 -0.57 14.43 6.76
C ILE A 53 0.50 15.36 6.19
N LEU A 54 1.11 14.99 5.06
CA LEU A 54 2.11 15.82 4.39
C LEU A 54 1.55 17.14 3.86
N ARG A 55 0.30 17.15 3.40
CA ARG A 55 -0.36 18.38 2.94
C ARG A 55 -0.62 19.31 4.12
N GLY A 56 -1.17 18.79 5.22
CA GLY A 56 -1.38 19.57 6.45
C GLY A 56 -0.09 20.10 7.07
N SER A 57 1.02 19.34 6.99
CA SER A 57 2.33 19.77 7.48
C SER A 57 3.00 20.87 6.64
N ARG A 58 2.50 21.18 5.44
CA ARG A 58 3.05 22.22 4.57
C ARG A 58 2.35 23.57 4.69
N ASP A 59 1.13 23.58 5.25
CA ASP A 59 0.34 24.78 5.50
C ASP A 59 0.57 25.37 6.91
N LEU A 60 1.39 24.73 7.75
CA LEU A 60 1.88 25.20 9.05
C LEU A 60 3.32 25.74 8.91
#